data_AF-A0A9E7HZN1-F1
#
_entry.id   AF-A0A9E7HZN1-F1
#
_cell.length_a   1.000
_cell.length_b   1.000
_cell.length_c   1.000
_cell.angle_alpha   90.00
_cell.angle_beta   90.00
_cell.angle_gamma   90.00
#
_symmetry.space_group_name_H-M   'P 1'
#
loop_
_entity.id
_entity.type
_entity.pdbx_description
1 polymer ?
#
loop_
_entity_poly.entity_id
_entity_poly.type
_entity_poly.pdbx_seq_one_letter_code
_entity_poly.pdbx_strand_id
1 'polypeptide(L)'
;MAVTLEIPSEYGYVVVVLVLYMFFNLWMSFQVGKARKKYKVFYPTLYAVESENKDAKLFNCVQRGHQNSLEMMPVFFATLLVGGLQYPLIAAGLGAFYTVARFFYFKGYSSGVPENRLKIGGLNFVALFGLKILTAAFGISLILRKVL
;
A
#
# COMPACT_ATOMS: atom_id res chain seq x y z
N MET A 1 -29.95 17.62 10.20
CA MET A 1 -29.82 16.38 11.02
C MET A 1 -28.36 15.97 11.08
N ALA A 2 -27.87 15.62 12.27
CA ALA A 2 -26.50 15.13 12.49
C ALA A 2 -26.50 13.59 12.54
N VAL A 3 -25.44 12.96 12.06
CA VAL A 3 -25.22 11.51 12.20
C VAL A 3 -24.16 11.31 13.27
N THR A 4 -24.49 10.58 14.34
CA THR A 4 -23.53 10.17 15.36
C THR A 4 -22.87 8.86 14.93
N LEU A 5 -21.55 8.81 14.96
CA LEU A 5 -20.77 7.61 14.66
C LEU A 5 -20.10 7.12 15.94
N GLU A 6 -20.53 5.96 16.43
CA GLU A 6 -19.86 5.26 17.52
C GLU A 6 -18.75 4.39 16.96
N ILE A 7 -17.52 4.53 17.47
CA ILE A 7 -16.38 3.74 17.00
C ILE A 7 -16.38 2.40 17.75
N PRO A 8 -16.63 1.27 17.07
CA PRO A 8 -16.61 -0.04 17.72
C PRO A 8 -15.18 -0.42 18.13
N SER A 9 -15.04 -1.26 19.16
CA SER A 9 -13.74 -1.74 19.66
C SER A 9 -12.87 -2.40 18.56
N GLU A 10 -13.52 -3.05 17.61
CA GLU A 10 -12.96 -3.75 16.47
C GLU A 10 -12.26 -2.81 15.49
N TYR A 11 -12.58 -1.51 15.52
CA TYR A 11 -11.85 -0.50 14.76
C TYR A 11 -10.37 -0.43 15.15
N GLY A 12 -10.01 -0.90 16.36
CA GLY A 12 -8.62 -1.09 16.76
C GLY A 12 -7.81 -1.93 15.77
N TYR A 13 -8.42 -2.94 15.12
CA TYR A 13 -7.74 -3.75 14.10
C TYR A 13 -7.38 -2.92 12.86
N VAL A 14 -8.22 -1.97 12.46
CA VAL A 14 -7.96 -1.06 11.34
C VAL A 14 -6.72 -0.21 11.63
N VAL A 15 -6.63 0.33 12.86
CA VAL A 15 -5.48 1.13 13.31
C VAL A 15 -4.21 0.29 13.38
N VAL A 16 -4.28 -0.94 13.89
CA VAL A 16 -3.12 -1.85 13.91
C VAL A 16 -2.61 -2.12 12.48
N VAL A 17 -3.52 -2.41 11.54
CA VAL A 17 -3.15 -2.64 10.13
C VAL A 17 -2.53 -1.39 9.49
N LEU A 18 -3.05 -0.20 9.80
CA LEU A 18 -2.45 1.07 9.37
C LEU A 18 -0.99 1.18 9.84
N VAL A 19 -0.75 0.96 11.13
CA VAL A 19 0.59 1.04 11.73
C VAL A 19 1.53 -0.01 11.14
N LEU A 20 1.05 -1.25 10.95
CA LEU A 20 1.83 -2.31 10.30
C LEU A 20 2.28 -1.91 8.89
N TYR A 21 1.41 -1.26 8.10
CA TYR A 21 1.78 -0.78 6.78
C TYR A 21 2.83 0.35 6.84
N MET A 22 2.76 1.24 7.84
CA MET A 22 3.78 2.29 8.03
C MET A 22 5.16 1.69 8.28
N PHE A 23 5.26 0.69 9.17
CA PHE A 23 6.52 -0.03 9.40
C PHE A 23 6.97 -0.82 8.17
N PHE A 24 6.04 -1.41 7.41
CA PHE A 24 6.36 -2.07 6.15
C PHE A 24 6.90 -1.09 5.09
N ASN A 25 6.36 0.13 5.01
CA ASN A 25 6.89 1.18 4.14
C ASN A 25 8.30 1.60 4.55
N LEU A 26 8.54 1.77 5.86
CA LEU A 26 9.87 2.04 6.40
C LEU A 26 10.86 0.93 6.03
N TRP A 27 10.44 -0.34 6.11
CA TRP A 27 11.25 -1.47 5.66
C TRP A 27 11.61 -1.37 4.16
N MET A 28 10.67 -1.03 3.28
CA MET A 28 10.96 -0.81 1.85
C MET A 28 11.97 0.32 1.64
N SER A 29 11.88 1.41 2.40
CA SER A 29 12.87 2.49 2.40
C SER A 29 14.28 2.00 2.76
N PHE A 30 14.41 1.17 3.81
CA PHE A 30 15.69 0.54 4.15
C PHE A 30 16.22 -0.38 3.05
N GLN A 31 15.35 -1.10 2.32
CA GLN A 31 15.78 -1.92 1.19
C GLN A 31 16.33 -1.06 0.04
N VAL A 32 15.70 0.10 -0.24
CA VAL A 32 16.25 1.08 -1.18
C VAL A 32 17.62 1.58 -0.70
N GLY A 33 17.78 1.93 0.57
CA GLY A 33 19.06 2.35 1.13
C GLY A 33 20.16 1.30 0.97
N LYS A 34 19.84 0.03 1.23
CA LYS A 34 20.74 -1.12 0.98
C LYS A 34 21.09 -1.24 -0.51
N ALA A 35 20.11 -1.10 -1.40
CA ALA A 35 20.33 -1.15 -2.84
C ALA A 35 21.21 0.00 -3.35
N ARG A 36 21.04 1.23 -2.83
CA ARG A 36 21.91 2.37 -3.13
C ARG A 36 23.38 2.07 -2.84
N LYS A 37 23.65 1.54 -1.64
CA LYS A 37 25.01 1.14 -1.24
C LYS A 37 25.55 0.01 -2.13
N LYS A 38 24.72 -1.00 -2.41
CA LYS A 38 25.10 -2.18 -3.20
C LYS A 38 25.45 -1.82 -4.65
N TYR A 39 24.62 -1.00 -5.31
CA TYR A 39 24.75 -0.66 -6.72
C TYR A 39 25.44 0.69 -6.96
N LYS A 40 26.02 1.30 -5.91
CA LYS A 40 26.78 2.56 -5.93
C LYS A 40 25.97 3.73 -6.53
N VAL A 41 24.69 3.84 -6.18
CA VAL A 41 23.82 4.93 -6.61
C VAL A 41 23.65 5.93 -5.48
N PHE A 42 24.49 6.97 -5.50
CA PHE A 42 24.53 8.00 -4.48
C PHE A 42 23.42 9.05 -4.66
N TYR A 43 23.05 9.72 -3.57
CA TYR A 43 22.17 10.88 -3.63
C TYR A 43 22.85 12.03 -4.42
N PRO A 44 22.10 12.87 -5.14
CA PRO A 44 20.63 12.95 -5.22
C PRO A 44 19.97 12.05 -6.28
N THR A 45 20.74 11.19 -6.95
CA THR A 45 20.25 10.38 -8.08
C THR A 45 19.07 9.49 -7.69
N LEU A 46 17.92 9.70 -8.32
CA LEU A 46 16.70 8.92 -8.05
C LEU A 46 16.75 7.55 -8.74
N TYR A 47 17.01 7.55 -10.05
CA TYR A 47 17.18 6.37 -10.88
C TYR A 47 18.59 6.35 -11.48
N ALA A 48 19.21 5.18 -11.51
CA ALA A 48 20.48 4.98 -12.17
C ALA A 48 20.30 4.99 -13.69
N VAL A 49 21.25 5.59 -14.40
CA VAL A 49 21.28 5.63 -15.87
C VAL A 49 21.87 4.32 -16.38
N GLU A 50 21.17 3.62 -17.28
CA GLU A 50 21.58 2.29 -17.74
C GLU A 50 22.89 2.29 -18.53
N SER A 51 23.21 3.38 -19.24
CA SER A 51 24.48 3.54 -19.94
C SER A 51 25.68 3.74 -19.02
N GLU A 52 25.45 4.18 -17.77
CA GLU A 52 26.52 4.51 -16.81
C GLU A 52 26.70 3.42 -15.74
N ASN A 53 25.71 2.55 -15.55
CA ASN A 53 25.72 1.52 -14.53
C ASN A 53 25.07 0.23 -15.05
N LYS A 54 25.89 -0.82 -15.18
CA LYS A 54 25.43 -2.16 -15.61
C LYS A 54 24.35 -2.77 -14.70
N ASP A 55 24.30 -2.35 -13.43
CA ASP A 55 23.32 -2.81 -12.44
C ASP A 55 22.16 -1.81 -12.28
N ALA A 56 22.05 -0.80 -13.15
CA ALA A 56 21.02 0.24 -13.09
C ALA A 56 19.62 -0.36 -13.01
N LYS A 57 19.31 -1.36 -13.86
CA LYS A 57 18.00 -2.01 -13.88
C LYS A 57 17.65 -2.65 -12.54
N LEU A 58 18.61 -3.29 -11.87
CA LEU A 58 18.40 -3.91 -10.56
C LEU A 58 18.08 -2.85 -9.50
N PHE A 59 18.84 -1.77 -9.46
CA PHE A 59 18.58 -0.65 -8.55
C PHE A 59 17.23 0.01 -8.84
N ASN A 60 16.97 0.35 -10.11
CA ASN A 60 15.76 1.03 -10.57
C ASN A 60 14.51 0.22 -10.24
N CYS A 61 14.57 -1.11 -10.32
CA CYS A 61 13.46 -1.97 -9.94
C CYS A 61 13.14 -1.90 -8.44
N VAL A 62 14.16 -1.90 -7.57
CA VAL A 62 13.96 -1.75 -6.11
C VAL A 62 13.40 -0.37 -5.78
N GLN A 63 13.99 0.68 -6.36
CA GLN A 63 13.53 2.06 -6.20
C GLN A 63 12.08 2.23 -6.67
N ARG A 64 11.75 1.73 -7.87
CA ARG A 64 10.41 1.82 -8.45
C ARG A 64 9.38 1.06 -7.61
N GLY A 65 9.73 -0.12 -7.10
CA GLY A 65 8.87 -0.92 -6.23
C GLY A 65 8.46 -0.15 -4.96
N HIS A 66 9.40 0.53 -4.31
CA HIS A 66 9.08 1.36 -3.14
C HIS A 66 8.29 2.61 -3.53
N GLN A 67 8.70 3.31 -4.59
CA GLN A 67 8.02 4.52 -5.06
C GLN A 67 6.56 4.25 -5.44
N ASN A 68 6.27 3.11 -6.07
CA ASN A 68 4.88 2.74 -6.40
C ASN A 68 4.03 2.50 -5.14
N SER A 69 4.63 1.93 -4.09
CA SER A 69 3.94 1.79 -2.81
C SER A 69 3.66 3.15 -2.16
N LEU A 70 4.58 4.12 -2.29
CA LEU A 70 4.35 5.51 -1.83
C LEU A 70 3.24 6.20 -2.62
N GLU A 71 3.19 6.05 -3.95
CA GLU A 71 2.11 6.59 -4.80
C GLU A 71 0.72 6.07 -4.39
N MET A 72 0.65 4.82 -3.92
CA MET A 72 -0.61 4.14 -3.59
C MET A 72 -0.99 4.23 -2.11
N MET A 73 -0.05 4.60 -1.24
CA MET A 73 -0.25 4.69 0.21
C MET A 73 -1.39 5.66 0.59
N PRO A 74 -1.56 6.86 -0.01
CA PRO A 74 -2.67 7.75 0.33
C PRO A 74 -4.04 7.13 0.05
N VAL A 75 -4.21 6.50 -1.12
CA VAL A 75 -5.47 5.84 -1.51
C VAL A 75 -5.75 4.64 -0.60
N PHE A 76 -4.72 3.87 -0.27
CA PHE A 76 -4.85 2.76 0.66
C PHE A 76 -5.27 3.22 2.06
N PHE A 77 -4.60 4.23 2.62
CA PHE A 77 -4.92 4.75 3.96
C PHE A 77 -6.32 5.36 4.02
N ALA A 78 -6.68 6.18 3.02
CA ALA A 78 -8.00 6.78 2.96
C ALA A 78 -9.11 5.72 2.93
N THR A 79 -8.96 4.69 2.09
CA THR A 79 -10.00 3.66 1.94
C THR A 79 -10.04 2.67 3.11
N LEU A 80 -8.89 2.34 3.71
CA LEU A 80 -8.82 1.54 4.94
C LEU A 80 -9.51 2.23 6.11
N LEU A 81 -9.17 3.50 6.35
CA LEU A 81 -9.71 4.25 7.48
C LEU A 81 -11.19 4.57 7.30
N VAL A 82 -11.58 5.13 6.15
CA VAL A 82 -12.96 5.55 5.92
C VAL A 82 -13.89 4.34 5.78
N GLY A 83 -13.52 3.33 4.99
CA GLY A 83 -14.32 2.10 4.89
C GLY A 83 -14.40 1.33 6.21
N GLY A 84 -13.34 1.39 7.02
CA GLY A 84 -13.29 0.76 8.34
C GLY A 84 -14.26 1.35 9.36
N LEU A 85 -14.72 2.59 9.19
CA LEU A 85 -15.64 3.24 10.13
C LEU A 85 -16.98 2.49 10.24
N GLN A 86 -17.47 1.94 9.12
CA GLN A 86 -18.68 1.10 9.11
C GLN A 86 -18.36 -0.40 9.10
N TYR A 87 -17.25 -0.82 8.49
CA TYR A 87 -16.92 -2.22 8.26
C TYR A 87 -15.53 -2.60 8.81
N PRO A 88 -15.28 -2.47 10.12
CA PRO A 88 -13.92 -2.54 10.69
C PRO A 88 -13.21 -3.87 10.45
N LEU A 89 -13.88 -5.01 10.67
CA LEU A 89 -13.27 -6.34 10.51
C LEU A 89 -12.92 -6.65 9.05
N ILE A 90 -13.82 -6.33 8.12
CA ILE A 90 -13.60 -6.57 6.69
C ILE A 90 -12.50 -5.63 6.16
N ALA A 91 -12.53 -4.36 6.56
CA ALA A 91 -11.51 -3.39 6.17
C ALA A 91 -10.11 -3.79 6.71
N ALA A 92 -10.03 -4.21 7.97
CA ALA A 92 -8.77 -4.70 8.56
C ALA A 92 -8.26 -5.96 7.82
N GLY A 93 -9.13 -6.93 7.53
CA GLY A 93 -8.78 -8.13 6.78
C GLY A 93 -8.25 -7.82 5.38
N LEU A 94 -8.95 -6.97 4.62
CA LEU A 94 -8.51 -6.51 3.31
C LEU A 94 -7.22 -5.68 3.39
N GLY A 95 -7.03 -4.87 4.42
CA GLY A 95 -5.82 -4.08 4.60
C GLY A 95 -4.59 -4.94 4.95
N ALA A 96 -4.76 -5.97 5.78
CA ALA A 96 -3.72 -6.96 6.05
C ALA A 96 -3.36 -7.72 4.77
N PHE A 97 -4.37 -8.15 4.01
CA PHE A 97 -4.18 -8.82 2.72
C PHE A 97 -3.46 -7.92 1.70
N TYR A 98 -3.84 -6.65 1.60
CA TYR A 98 -3.15 -5.66 0.77
C TYR A 98 -1.67 -5.53 1.15
N THR A 99 -1.38 -5.46 2.45
CA THR A 99 0.00 -5.34 2.97
C THR A 99 0.85 -6.54 2.58
N VAL A 100 0.33 -7.77 2.75
CA VAL A 100 1.02 -9.01 2.34
C VAL A 100 1.20 -9.07 0.82
N ALA A 101 0.17 -8.77 0.04
CA ALA A 101 0.29 -8.72 -1.42
C ALA A 101 1.32 -7.67 -1.87
N ARG A 102 1.38 -6.53 -1.18
CA ARG A 102 2.40 -5.49 -1.43
C ARG A 102 3.82 -5.93 -1.10
N PHE A 103 4.01 -6.76 -0.08
CA PHE A 103 5.31 -7.40 0.17
C PHE A 103 5.76 -8.22 -1.05
N PHE A 104 4.89 -9.08 -1.58
CA PHE A 104 5.21 -9.86 -2.78
C PHE A 104 5.38 -8.99 -4.02
N TYR A 105 4.62 -7.92 -4.17
CA TYR A 105 4.79 -6.95 -5.25
C TYR A 105 6.18 -6.33 -5.23
N PHE A 106 6.61 -5.81 -4.07
CA PHE A 106 7.92 -5.21 -3.89
C PHE A 106 9.06 -6.21 -4.11
N LYS A 107 8.93 -7.43 -3.55
CA LYS A 107 9.92 -8.51 -3.74
C LYS A 107 10.01 -8.95 -5.20
N GLY A 108 8.87 -9.04 -5.90
CA GLY A 108 8.80 -9.34 -7.32
C GLY A 108 9.51 -8.28 -8.16
N TYR A 109 9.24 -7.00 -7.90
CA TYR A 109 9.99 -5.90 -8.53
C TYR A 109 11.50 -6.04 -8.26
N SER A 110 11.87 -6.27 -7.01
CA SER A 110 13.27 -6.34 -6.54
C SER A 110 14.10 -7.46 -7.17
N SER A 111 13.51 -8.35 -7.99
CA SER A 111 14.25 -9.36 -8.75
C SER A 111 14.96 -8.80 -10.00
N GLY A 112 14.75 -7.52 -10.35
CA GLY A 112 15.27 -6.93 -11.59
C GLY A 112 14.44 -7.22 -12.85
N VAL A 113 13.34 -7.97 -12.70
CA VAL A 113 12.41 -8.30 -13.78
C VAL A 113 11.05 -7.70 -13.38
N PRO A 114 10.70 -6.50 -13.89
CA PRO A 114 9.52 -5.77 -13.46
C PRO A 114 8.23 -6.58 -13.47
N GLU A 115 8.06 -7.50 -14.42
CA GLU A 115 6.87 -8.31 -14.63
C GLU A 115 6.58 -9.23 -13.42
N ASN A 116 7.62 -9.64 -12.69
CA ASN A 116 7.49 -10.49 -11.51
C ASN A 116 6.68 -9.84 -10.38
N ARG A 117 6.54 -8.51 -10.38
CA ARG A 117 5.70 -7.78 -9.41
C ARG A 117 4.24 -8.25 -9.41
N LEU A 118 3.74 -8.73 -10.54
CA LEU A 118 2.32 -9.08 -10.71
C LEU A 118 2.01 -10.55 -10.40
N LYS A 119 3.01 -11.45 -10.44
CA LYS A 119 2.79 -12.90 -10.27
C LYS A 119 1.99 -13.24 -9.01
N ILE A 120 2.44 -12.77 -7.86
CA ILE A 120 1.73 -12.89 -6.58
C ILE A 120 1.27 -11.50 -6.13
N GLY A 121 2.12 -10.49 -6.32
CA GLY A 121 1.83 -9.13 -5.87
C GLY A 121 0.65 -8.48 -6.57
N GLY A 122 0.19 -8.97 -7.73
CA GLY A 122 -0.99 -8.48 -8.43
C GLY A 122 -2.28 -8.57 -7.59
N LEU A 123 -2.33 -9.48 -6.61
CA LEU A 123 -3.47 -9.65 -5.70
C LEU A 123 -3.77 -8.39 -4.86
N ASN A 124 -2.82 -7.46 -4.73
CA ASN A 124 -3.03 -6.19 -4.04
C ASN A 124 -4.20 -5.37 -4.64
N PHE A 125 -4.46 -5.50 -5.95
CA PHE A 125 -5.54 -4.80 -6.62
C PHE A 125 -6.92 -5.26 -6.14
N VAL A 126 -7.09 -6.55 -5.86
CA VAL A 126 -8.33 -7.12 -5.33
C VAL A 126 -8.62 -6.53 -3.95
N ALA A 127 -7.61 -6.52 -3.08
CA ALA A 127 -7.72 -5.95 -1.73
C ALA A 127 -8.10 -4.47 -1.77
N LEU A 128 -7.41 -3.69 -2.59
CA LEU A 128 -7.64 -2.25 -2.71
C LEU A 128 -9.01 -1.94 -3.33
N PHE A 129 -9.46 -2.74 -4.30
CA PHE A 129 -10.79 -2.60 -4.88
C PHE A 129 -11.88 -2.88 -3.85
N GLY A 130 -11.71 -3.93 -3.03
CA GLY A 130 -12.59 -4.21 -1.91
C GLY A 130 -12.69 -3.04 -0.93
N LEU A 131 -11.57 -2.43 -0.54
CA LEU A 131 -11.56 -1.25 0.36
C LEU A 131 -12.30 -0.05 -0.24
N LYS A 132 -12.17 0.18 -1.56
CA LYS A 132 -12.94 1.21 -2.27
C LYS A 132 -14.45 0.94 -2.23
N ILE A 133 -14.87 -0.31 -2.39
CA ILE A 133 -16.28 -0.71 -2.27
C ILE A 133 -16.79 -0.45 -0.85
N LEU A 134 -16.05 -0.83 0.19
CA LEU A 134 -16.45 -0.56 1.58
C LEU A 134 -16.59 0.94 1.85
N THR A 135 -15.66 1.74 1.31
CA THR A 135 -15.70 3.21 1.41
C THR A 135 -16.93 3.78 0.71
N ALA A 136 -17.23 3.31 -0.50
CA ALA A 136 -18.40 3.74 -1.26
C ALA A 136 -19.71 3.34 -0.57
N ALA A 137 -19.79 2.12 -0.05
CA ALA A 137 -20.93 1.63 0.71
C ALA A 137 -21.18 2.47 1.97
N PHE A 138 -20.12 2.87 2.68
CA PHE A 138 -20.23 3.81 3.80
C PHE A 138 -20.74 5.18 3.35
N GLY A 139 -20.19 5.75 2.27
CA GLY A 139 -20.68 7.02 1.73
C GLY A 139 -22.17 6.98 1.35
N ILE A 140 -22.60 5.91 0.67
CA ILE A 140 -24.00 5.71 0.27
C ILE A 140 -24.91 5.55 1.49
N SER A 141 -24.48 4.79 2.51
CA SER A 141 -25.28 4.59 3.73
C SER A 141 -25.53 5.89 4.47
N LEU A 142 -24.57 6.82 4.49
CA LEU A 142 -24.71 8.15 5.07
C LEU A 142 -25.71 9.03 4.30
N ILE A 143 -25.79 8.89 2.97
CA ILE A 143 -26.76 9.64 2.15
C ILE A 143 -28.17 9.08 2.37
N LEU A 144 -28.34 7.76 2.31
CA LEU A 144 -29.65 7.13 2.44
C LEU A 144 -30.27 7.31 3.83
N ARG A 145 -29.46 7.31 4.89
CA ARG A 145 -29.92 7.61 6.27
C ARG A 145 -30.42 9.04 6.47
N LYS A 146 -30.17 9.97 5.53
CA LYS A 146 -30.75 11.32 5.57
C LYS A 146 -32.13 11.39 4.90
N VAL A 147 -32.49 10.40 4.08
CA VAL A 147 -33.72 10.40 3.26
C VAL A 147 -34.88 9.67 3.96
N LEU A 148 -34.55 8.76 4.88
CA LEU A 148 -35.49 8.08 5.79
C LEU A 148 -35.53 8.79 7.14
#